data_AF-A0A958BZZ7-F1
#
_entry.id   AF-A0A958BZZ7-F1
#
_cell.length_a   1.000
_cell.length_b   1.000
_cell.length_c   1.000
_cell.angle_alpha   90.00
_cell.angle_beta   90.00
_cell.angle_gamma   90.00
#
_symmetry.space_group_name_H-M   'P 1'
#
loop_
_entity.id
_entity.type
_entity.pdbx_description
1 polymer ?
#
loop_
_entity_poly.entity_id
_entity_poly.type
_entity_poly.pdbx_seq_one_letter_code
_entity_poly.pdbx_strand_id
1 'polypeptide(L)' 'DPVMNLPWTFAGLPALNLPSGFGENGLPLGLQLSGGWYADEQMLAWAEQIAELVK' A
#
# COMPACT_ATOMS: atom_id res chain seq x y z
N ASP A 1 -11.48 12.00 -5.49
CA ASP A 1 -10.47 12.88 -4.87
C ASP A 1 -9.35 12.01 -4.31
N PRO A 2 -8.09 12.13 -4.78
CA PRO A 2 -6.97 11.28 -4.36
C PRO A 2 -6.37 11.66 -2.99
N VAL A 3 -7.16 12.16 -2.05
CA VAL A 3 -6.69 12.68 -0.73
C VAL A 3 -5.75 11.71 -0.01
N MET A 4 -6.03 10.40 -0.06
CA MET A 4 -5.22 9.38 0.62
C MET A 4 -3.87 9.08 -0.08
N ASN A 5 -3.70 9.51 -1.34
CA ASN A 5 -2.46 9.34 -2.09
C ASN A 5 -1.65 10.64 -2.20
N LEU A 6 -2.30 11.78 -2.05
CA LEU A 6 -1.73 13.12 -2.25
C LEU A 6 -0.44 13.37 -1.44
N PRO A 7 -0.32 13.00 -0.15
CA PRO A 7 0.91 13.22 0.61
C PRO A 7 2.13 12.52 -0.01
N TRP A 8 1.96 11.28 -0.48
CA TRP A 8 3.05 10.46 -1.01
C TRP A 8 3.44 10.89 -2.41
N THR A 9 2.46 11.19 -3.26
CA THR A 9 2.71 11.72 -4.61
C THR A 9 3.42 13.06 -4.55
N PHE A 10 2.98 13.97 -3.68
CA PHE A 10 3.62 15.28 -3.52
C PHE A 10 5.03 15.16 -2.96
N ALA A 11 5.24 14.21 -2.03
CA ALA A 11 6.56 13.91 -1.49
C ALA A 11 7.44 13.06 -2.42
N GLY A 12 6.97 12.63 -3.60
CA GLY A 12 7.74 11.79 -4.51
C GLY A 12 8.13 10.43 -3.93
N LEU A 13 7.39 9.95 -2.92
CA LEU A 13 7.66 8.69 -2.23
C LEU A 13 7.00 7.52 -2.97
N PRO A 14 7.64 6.34 -2.97
CA PRO A 14 7.02 5.14 -3.51
C PRO A 14 5.80 4.76 -2.66
N ALA A 15 4.71 4.40 -3.33
CA ALA A 15 3.45 4.00 -2.70
C ALA A 15 2.82 2.85 -3.50
N LEU A 16 2.31 1.83 -2.81
CA LEU A 16 1.60 0.70 -3.42
C LEU A 16 0.41 0.26 -2.57
N ASN A 17 -0.55 -0.42 -3.20
CA ASN A 17 -1.73 -0.96 -2.54
C ASN A 17 -1.81 -2.47 -2.70
N LEU A 18 -2.15 -3.17 -1.60
CA LEU A 18 -2.38 -4.60 -1.55
C LEU A 18 -3.86 -4.89 -1.21
N PRO A 19 -4.49 -5.91 -1.81
CA PRO A 19 -5.77 -6.43 -1.32
C PRO A 19 -5.61 -6.99 0.10
N SER A 20 -6.51 -6.63 1.02
CA SER A 20 -6.43 -6.99 2.44
C SER A 20 -7.74 -7.60 2.98
N GLY A 21 -8.42 -8.39 2.14
CA GLY A 21 -9.67 -9.06 2.49
C GLY A 21 -10.92 -8.19 2.31
N PHE A 22 -11.97 -8.49 3.09
CA PHE A 22 -13.27 -7.82 3.02
C PHE A 22 -13.66 -7.27 4.40
N GLY A 23 -14.26 -6.08 4.41
CA GLY A 23 -14.84 -5.48 5.61
C GLY A 23 -16.14 -6.17 6.02
N GLU A 24 -16.68 -5.79 7.18
CA GLU A 24 -17.90 -6.37 7.76
C GLU A 24 -19.13 -6.30 6.83
N ASN A 25 -19.14 -5.33 5.93
CA ASN A 25 -20.20 -5.13 4.93
C ASN A 25 -19.92 -5.83 3.58
N GLY A 26 -18.88 -6.67 3.50
CA GLY A 26 -18.51 -7.40 2.29
C GLY A 26 -17.84 -6.54 1.22
N LEU A 27 -17.38 -5.32 1.55
CA LEU A 27 -16.60 -4.48 0.63
C LEU A 27 -15.10 -4.83 0.70
N PRO A 28 -14.37 -4.86 -0.43
CA PRO A 28 -12.95 -5.15 -0.44
C PRO A 28 -12.15 -4.06 0.28
N LEU A 29 -11.19 -4.48 1.09
CA LEU A 29 -10.25 -3.61 1.78
C LEU A 29 -8.91 -3.57 1.05
N GLY A 30 -8.29 -2.39 1.02
CA GLY A 30 -6.95 -2.19 0.51
C GLY A 30 -6.02 -1.73 1.62
N LEU A 31 -4.83 -2.33 1.71
CA LEU A 31 -3.74 -1.88 2.56
C LEU A 31 -2.77 -1.05 1.71
N GLN A 32 -2.59 0.22 2.07
CA GLN A 32 -1.64 1.11 1.43
C GLN A 32 -0.32 1.11 2.18
N LEU A 33 0.77 0.88 1.45
CA LEU A 33 2.13 1.00 1.95
C LEU A 33 2.77 2.24 1.32
N SER A 34 3.55 2.99 2.11
CA SER A 34 4.43 4.08 1.64
C SER A 34 5.86 3.82 2.11
N GLY A 35 6.81 4.00 1.19
CA GLY A 35 8.23 3.74 1.43
C GLY A 35 9.05 5.02 1.55
N GLY A 36 10.32 4.87 1.91
CA GLY A 36 11.28 5.97 1.85
C GLY A 36 11.70 6.30 0.42
N TRP A 37 12.43 7.41 0.25
CA TRP A 37 13.01 7.79 -1.04
C TRP A 37 13.88 6.67 -1.64
N TYR A 38 13.65 6.36 -2.93
CA TYR A 38 14.38 5.32 -3.67
C TYR A 38 14.36 3.93 -3.01
N ALA A 39 13.32 3.64 -2.23
CA ALA A 39 13.18 2.37 -1.52
C ALA A 39 12.25 1.38 -2.24
N ASP A 40 12.02 1.55 -3.55
CA ASP A 40 11.08 0.79 -4.35
C ASP A 40 11.32 -0.73 -4.25
N GLU A 41 12.56 -1.19 -4.41
CA GLU A 41 12.90 -2.61 -4.35
C GLU A 41 12.73 -3.17 -2.94
N GLN A 42 13.13 -2.41 -1.92
CA GLN A 42 12.95 -2.81 -0.52
C GLN A 42 11.46 -2.89 -0.16
N MET A 43 10.68 -1.95 -0.66
CA MET A 43 9.24 -1.87 -0.47
C MET A 43 8.53 -3.04 -1.16
N LEU A 44 8.94 -3.40 -2.37
CA LEU A 44 8.41 -4.57 -3.08
C LEU A 44 8.74 -5.87 -2.34
N ALA A 45 9.96 -6.02 -1.81
CA ALA A 45 10.35 -7.19 -1.03
C ALA A 45 9.51 -7.34 0.25
N TRP A 46 9.16 -6.23 0.91
CA TRP A 46 8.24 -6.26 2.05
C TRP A 46 6.81 -6.50 1.64
N ALA A 47 6.36 -5.91 0.54
CA ALA A 47 5.00 -6.04 0.04
C ALA A 47 4.65 -7.49 -0.30
N GLU A 48 5.59 -8.27 -0.84
CA GLU A 48 5.41 -9.70 -1.06
C GLU A 48 5.08 -10.44 0.24
N GLN A 49 5.88 -10.25 1.29
CA GLN A 49 5.68 -10.90 2.59
C GLN A 49 4.38 -10.42 3.26
N ILE A 50 4.09 -9.12 3.18
CA ILE A 50 2.86 -8.54 3.75
C ILE A 50 1.65 -9.09 3.01
N ALA A 51 1.69 -9.21 1.68
CA ALA A 51 0.60 -9.75 0.87
C ALA A 51 0.23 -11.19 1.22
N GLU A 52 1.16 -11.99 1.76
CA GLU A 52 0.87 -13.32 2.26
C GLU A 52 0.14 -13.29 3.62
N LEU A 53 0.43 -12.31 4.46
CA LEU A 53 -0.15 -12.18 5.80
C LEU A 53 -1.56 -11.56 5.82
N VAL A 54 -1.86 -10.72 4.82
CA VAL A 54 -3.11 -9.94 4.76
C VAL A 54 -4.20 -10.56 3.87
N LYS A 55 -3.94 -11.73 3.31
CA LYS A 55 -4.93 -12.53 2.56
C LYS A 55 -5.95 -13.20 3.47
#